data_AF-A0A3L7XSD9-F1
#
_entry.id   AF-A0A3L7XSD9-F1
#
_cell.length_a   1.000
_cell.length_b   1.000
_cell.length_c   1.000
_cell.angle_alpha   90.00
_cell.angle_beta   90.00
_cell.angle_gamma   90.00
#
_symmetry.space_group_name_H-M   'P 1'
#
loop_
_entity.id
_entity.type
_entity.pdbx_description
1 polymer ?
#
loop_
_entity_poly.entity_id
_entity_poly.type
_entity_poly.pdbx_seq_one_letter_code
_entity_poly.pdbx_strand_id
1 'polypeptide(L)' 'LIKKNDGGDAGGENYIGTLANAGVALAPYHDFDSKIPAEMKAAVEALKADIAAGTVKVADYLK' A
#
# COMPACT_ATOMS: atom_id res chain seq x y z
N LEU A 1 12.17 4.23 11.52
CA LEU A 1 12.17 3.20 12.58
C LEU A 1 13.60 2.87 13.01
N ILE A 2 14.43 2.22 12.18
CA ILE A 2 15.81 1.81 12.55
C ILE A 2 16.69 3.01 12.96
N LYS A 3 16.66 4.14 12.22
CA LYS A 3 17.45 5.34 12.56
C LYS A 3 16.93 6.15 13.76
N LYS A 4 15.68 5.93 14.20
CA LYS A 4 15.05 6.70 15.28
C LYS A 4 15.37 6.09 16.66
N ASN A 5 15.40 4.76 16.73
CA ASN A 5 15.79 4.03 17.94
C ASN A 5 17.29 4.17 18.27
N ASP A 6 18.13 4.44 17.27
CA ASP A 6 19.57 4.70 17.45
C ASP A 6 19.84 5.99 18.26
N GLY A 7 18.88 6.92 18.31
CA GLY A 7 18.97 8.20 19.03
C GLY A 7 18.33 8.22 20.43
N GLY A 8 17.81 7.10 20.93
CA GLY A 8 17.25 7.00 22.30
C GLY A 8 15.77 7.35 22.46
N ASP A 9 15.02 7.56 21.38
CA ASP A 9 13.58 7.84 21.43
C ASP A 9 12.79 6.51 21.51
N ALA A 10 12.36 6.13 22.72
CA ALA A 10 11.58 4.92 22.99
C ALA A 10 10.05 5.11 22.81
N GLY A 11 9.64 6.13 22.05
CA GLY A 11 8.25 6.41 21.73
C GLY A 11 7.74 5.50 20.60
N GLY A 12 6.73 4.68 20.89
CA GLY A 12 6.02 3.89 19.89
C GLY A 12 5.09 4.76 19.04
N GLU A 13 5.60 5.35 17.97
CA GLU A 13 4.73 5.95 16.95
C GLU A 13 4.01 4.86 16.17
N ASN A 14 2.69 4.99 16.03
CA ASN A 14 1.91 4.11 15.18
C ASN A 14 2.38 4.27 13.72
N TYR A 15 3.10 3.26 13.22
CA TYR A 15 3.44 3.18 11.81
C TYR A 15 2.21 2.71 11.04
N ILE A 16 1.57 3.64 10.33
CA ILE A 16 0.48 3.30 9.42
C ILE A 16 1.10 3.02 8.05
N GLY A 17 1.10 1.74 7.67
CA GLY A 17 1.48 1.31 6.34
C GLY A 17 0.42 1.72 5.33
N THR A 18 0.77 2.63 4.42
CA THR A 18 -0.10 3.03 3.30
C THR A 18 0.54 2.61 1.98
N LEU A 19 -0.25 2.58 0.90
CA LEU A 19 0.28 2.44 -0.46
C LEU A 19 1.32 3.54 -0.78
N ALA A 20 1.09 4.76 -0.27
CA ALA A 20 2.01 5.88 -0.46
C ALA A 20 3.36 5.70 0.27
N ASN A 21 3.36 5.00 1.41
CA ASN A 21 4.57 4.73 2.20
C ASN A 21 5.16 3.33 1.92
N ALA A 22 4.72 2.67 0.83
CA ALA A 22 5.08 1.28 0.50
C ALA A 22 4.87 0.28 1.66
N GLY A 23 4.06 0.63 2.66
CA GLY A 23 3.73 -0.25 3.79
C GLY A 23 2.69 -1.30 3.42
N VAL A 24 1.96 -1.05 2.33
CA VAL A 24 1.07 -2.01 1.67
C VAL A 24 1.44 -2.02 0.19
N ALA A 25 1.71 -3.21 -0.36
CA ALA A 25 2.04 -3.41 -1.75
C ALA A 25 1.25 -4.61 -2.28
N LEU A 26 1.00 -4.61 -3.59
CA LEU A 26 0.44 -5.79 -4.25
C LEU A 26 1.59 -6.68 -4.71
N ALA A 27 1.55 -7.95 -4.34
CA ALA A 27 2.51 -8.94 -4.78
C ALA A 27 2.41 -9.17 -6.30
N PRO A 28 3.50 -9.64 -6.95
CA PRO A 28 3.47 -10.02 -8.35
C PRO A 28 2.43 -11.12 -8.59
N TYR A 29 1.82 -11.12 -9.78
CA TYR A 29 0.78 -12.10 -10.12
C TYR A 29 1.30 -13.52 -10.38
N HIS A 30 2.62 -13.70 -10.53
CA HIS A 30 3.27 -15.00 -10.76
C HIS A 30 2.51 -15.87 -11.77
N ASP A 31 2.04 -17.05 -11.38
CA ASP A 31 1.33 -18.01 -12.23
C ASP A 31 -0.03 -17.51 -12.74
N PHE A 32 -0.59 -16.49 -12.10
CA PHE A 32 -1.85 -15.85 -12.51
C PHE A 32 -1.65 -14.72 -13.52
N ASP A 33 -0.40 -14.33 -13.82
CA ASP A 33 -0.12 -13.24 -14.75
C ASP A 33 -0.71 -13.51 -16.14
N SER A 34 -0.68 -14.76 -16.60
CA SER A 34 -1.25 -15.22 -17.87
C SER A 34 -2.78 -15.31 -17.88
N LYS A 35 -3.42 -15.30 -16.70
CA LYS A 35 -4.88 -15.41 -16.55
C LYS A 35 -5.55 -14.07 -16.33
N ILE A 36 -4.79 -13.03 -16.02
CA ILE A 36 -5.32 -11.70 -15.74
C ILE A 36 -5.23 -10.87 -17.03
N PRO A 37 -6.37 -10.39 -17.56
CA PRO A 37 -6.39 -9.50 -18.72
C PRO A 37 -5.54 -8.25 -18.48
N ALA A 38 -4.85 -7.75 -19.51
CA ALA A 38 -4.02 -6.55 -19.40
C ALA A 38 -4.82 -5.32 -18.91
N GLU A 39 -6.09 -5.22 -19.31
CA GLU A 39 -7.00 -4.16 -18.86
C GLU A 39 -7.25 -4.22 -17.34
N MET A 40 -7.38 -5.42 -16.77
CA MET A 40 -7.55 -5.61 -15.33
C MET A 40 -6.27 -5.22 -14.56
N LYS A 41 -5.09 -5.53 -15.09
CA LYS A 41 -3.82 -5.09 -14.49
C LYS A 41 -3.70 -3.57 -14.52
N ALA A 42 -4.04 -2.94 -15.64
CA ALA A 42 -4.01 -1.48 -15.78
C ALA A 42 -4.99 -0.79 -14.82
N ALA A 43 -6.20 -1.33 -14.67
CA ALA A 43 -7.19 -0.82 -13.72
C ALA A 43 -6.70 -0.92 -12.26
N VAL A 44 -6.02 -2.02 -11.89
CA VAL A 44 -5.43 -2.19 -10.56
C VAL A 44 -4.30 -1.19 -10.31
N GLU A 45 -3.43 -0.96 -11.29
CA GLU A 45 -2.36 0.06 -11.18
C GLU A 45 -2.93 1.48 -11.06
N ALA A 46 -3.97 1.82 -11.84
CA ALA A 46 -4.66 3.10 -11.75
C ALA A 46 -5.33 3.28 -10.37
N LEU A 47 -6.01 2.24 -9.87
CA LEU A 47 -6.63 2.26 -8.55
C LEU A 47 -5.59 2.39 -7.43
N LYS A 48 -4.42 1.76 -7.55
CA LYS A 48 -3.32 1.96 -6.60
C LYS A 48 -2.88 3.42 -6.59
N ALA A 49 -2.74 4.05 -7.75
CA ALA A 49 -2.36 5.44 -7.87
C ALA A 49 -3.43 6.37 -7.25
N ASP A 50 -4.71 6.10 -7.48
CA ASP A 50 -5.81 6.87 -6.89
C ASP A 50 -5.92 6.70 -5.36
N ILE A 51 -5.65 5.50 -4.84
CA ILE A 51 -5.57 5.28 -3.38
C ILE A 51 -4.37 6.02 -2.79
N ALA A 52 -3.22 5.99 -3.47
CA ALA A 52 -2.01 6.70 -3.03
C ALA A 52 -2.18 8.24 -3.09
N ALA A 53 -2.90 8.74 -4.09
CA ALA A 53 -3.24 10.16 -4.24
C ALA A 53 -4.35 10.61 -3.26
N GLY A 54 -5.00 9.67 -2.57
CA GLY A 54 -6.10 9.96 -1.66
C GLY A 54 -7.42 10.31 -2.35
N THR A 55 -7.50 10.14 -3.68
CA THR A 55 -8.75 10.25 -4.47
C THR A 55 -9.72 9.15 -4.10
N VAL A 56 -9.22 7.93 -3.84
CA VAL A 56 -10.01 6.81 -3.32
C VAL A 56 -9.73 6.65 -1.83
N LYS A 57 -10.66 7.13 -0.99
CA LYS A 57 -10.64 6.86 0.45
C LYS A 57 -11.05 5.42 0.72
N VAL A 58 -10.13 4.63 1.26
CA VAL A 58 -10.40 3.31 1.85
C VAL A 58 -11.04 3.53 3.23
N ALA A 59 -12.19 4.19 3.27
CA ALA A 59 -12.84 4.54 4.51
C ALA A 59 -13.69 3.36 5.01
N ASP A 60 -13.25 2.82 6.15
CA ASP A 60 -14.08 2.23 7.19
C ASP A 60 -14.68 0.84 6.90
N TYR A 61 -13.80 -0.16 6.74
CA TYR A 61 -14.19 -1.57 6.90
C TYR A 61 -14.52 -1.95 8.37
N LEU A 62 -14.08 -1.13 9.33
CA LEU A 62 -14.41 -1.26 10.75
C LEU A 62 -15.45 -0.20 11.10
N LYS A 63 -16.73 -0.57 11.09
CA LYS A 63 -17.78 0.12 11.84
C LYS A 63 -18.01 -0.60 13.15
#